data_AF-A0A3B0SP58-F1
#
_entry.id   AF-A0A3B0SP58-F1
#
_cell.length_a   1.000
_cell.length_b   1.000
_cell.length_c   1.000
_cell.angle_alpha   90.00
_cell.angle_beta   90.00
_cell.angle_gamma   90.00
#
_symmetry.space_group_name_H-M   'P 1'
#
loop_
_entity.id
_entity.type
_entity.pdbx_description
1 polymer ?
#
loop_
_entity_poly.entity_id
_entity_poly.type
_entity_poly.pdbx_seq_one_letter_code
_entity_poly.pdbx_strand_id
1 'polypeptide(L)'
;MSGFESQFACVLCDGKMRDLISKVDRKGNPLRTVLCLDCGLVQTDPMPSEAQMAEFYRSEYRKRYKKTPTPPMKHIFRSGHRCLARLEKAKPHIKPDMQVLDLGSGAGEFVYLLACRDLHAQGVEPSEGYGGFAQSKLGVDMQIAPIEQAKIKANSLDIITAHHVIEHMV
;
A
#
# COMPACT_ATOMS: atom_id res chain seq x y z
N MET A 1 -1.57 10.09 38.61
CA MET A 1 -1.87 9.66 37.23
C MET A 1 -0.55 9.65 36.47
N SER A 2 0.00 8.49 36.15
CA SER A 2 1.23 8.42 35.34
C SER A 2 0.89 8.92 33.94
N GLY A 3 1.37 10.12 33.58
CA GLY A 3 1.13 10.71 32.27
C GLY A 3 1.59 9.77 31.18
N PHE A 4 0.70 9.44 30.24
CA PHE A 4 1.09 8.80 29.00
C PHE A 4 1.97 9.80 28.23
N GLU A 5 3.19 9.38 27.91
CA GLU A 5 4.09 10.13 27.03
C GLU A 5 4.40 9.24 25.82
N SER A 6 4.08 9.77 24.64
CA SER A 6 4.38 9.10 23.39
C SER A 6 5.85 9.27 23.05
N GLN A 7 6.44 8.27 22.40
CA GLN A 7 7.84 8.35 21.99
C GLN A 7 8.04 9.18 20.71
N PHE A 8 6.95 9.49 19.98
CA PHE A 8 7.01 10.16 18.68
C PHE A 8 5.94 11.25 18.55
N ALA A 9 6.22 12.24 17.70
CA ALA A 9 5.23 13.20 17.24
C ALA A 9 4.24 12.55 16.27
N CYS A 10 3.11 13.22 16.05
CA CYS A 10 2.13 12.83 15.05
C CYS A 10 2.72 12.92 13.65
N VAL A 11 2.72 11.82 12.88
CA VAL A 11 3.33 11.79 11.54
C VAL A 11 2.58 12.64 10.49
N LEU A 12 1.38 13.12 10.82
CA LEU A 12 0.56 13.93 9.89
C LEU A 12 0.62 15.43 10.17
N CYS A 13 0.76 15.85 11.43
CA CYS A 13 0.67 17.27 11.80
C CYS A 13 1.75 17.75 12.77
N ASP A 14 2.72 16.90 13.09
CA ASP A 14 3.79 17.14 14.08
C ASP A 14 3.31 17.45 15.51
N GLY A 15 2.00 17.34 15.76
CA GLY A 15 1.39 17.52 17.07
C GLY A 15 1.77 16.41 18.07
N LYS A 16 1.45 16.63 19.34
CA LYS A 16 1.71 15.62 20.39
C LYS A 16 0.63 14.54 20.39
N MET A 17 1.06 13.29 20.46
CA MET A 17 0.16 12.15 20.74
C MET A 17 -0.22 12.19 22.21
N ARG A 18 -1.51 12.31 22.52
CA ARG A 18 -1.98 12.65 23.87
C ARG A 18 -2.86 11.60 24.53
N ASP A 19 -3.42 10.68 23.75
CA ASP A 19 -4.25 9.60 24.28
C ASP A 19 -3.72 8.22 23.92
N LEU A 20 -3.77 7.32 24.89
CA LEU A 20 -3.49 5.90 24.73
C LEU A 20 -4.78 5.14 24.42
N ILE A 21 -4.87 4.57 23.22
CA ILE A 21 -6.05 3.82 22.75
C ILE A 21 -5.95 2.33 23.10
N SER A 22 -4.79 1.72 22.89
CA SER A 22 -4.55 0.30 23.19
C SER A 22 -3.10 0.05 23.61
N LYS A 23 -2.89 -1.02 24.37
CA LYS A 23 -1.55 -1.56 24.71
C LYS A 23 -1.26 -2.90 24.03
N VAL A 24 -2.20 -3.43 23.25
CA VAL A 24 -2.06 -4.71 22.56
C VAL A 24 -2.52 -4.67 21.09
N ASP A 25 -1.94 -5.55 20.27
CA ASP A 25 -2.40 -5.82 18.92
C ASP A 25 -3.64 -6.75 18.89
N ARG A 26 -4.17 -7.03 17.70
CA ARG A 26 -5.33 -7.94 17.51
C ARG A 26 -5.11 -9.38 17.99
N LYS A 27 -3.88 -9.77 18.28
CA LYS A 27 -3.48 -11.10 18.77
C LYS A 27 -3.14 -11.08 20.27
N GLY A 28 -3.25 -9.92 20.93
CA GLY A 28 -2.89 -9.73 22.33
C GLY A 28 -1.40 -9.48 22.58
N ASN A 29 -0.57 -9.35 21.55
CA ASN A 29 0.85 -9.04 21.73
C ASN A 29 1.02 -7.57 22.13
N PRO A 30 2.06 -7.21 22.91
CA PRO A 30 2.35 -5.83 23.24
C PRO A 30 2.52 -4.96 22.00
N LEU A 31 1.61 -4.00 21.82
CA LEU A 31 1.66 -2.99 20.78
C LEU A 31 0.82 -1.80 21.22
N ARG A 32 1.43 -0.63 21.31
CA ARG A 32 0.71 0.55 21.74
C ARG A 32 0.17 1.33 20.55
N THR A 33 -1.09 1.74 20.67
CA THR A 33 -1.82 2.56 19.70
C THR A 33 -2.25 3.84 20.39
N VAL A 34 -1.97 4.98 19.75
CA VAL A 34 -2.08 6.31 20.35
C VAL A 34 -2.80 7.28 19.41
N LEU A 35 -3.49 8.27 19.98
CA LEU A 35 -4.32 9.24 19.26
C LEU A 35 -3.76 10.67 19.37
N CYS A 36 -3.68 11.36 18.23
CA CYS A 36 -3.42 12.79 18.16
C CYS A 36 -4.73 13.54 18.35
N LEU A 37 -4.81 14.40 19.38
CA LEU A 37 -6.01 15.22 19.61
C LEU A 37 -6.02 16.53 18.81
N ASP A 38 -4.99 16.81 18.00
CA ASP A 38 -4.97 17.96 17.09
C ASP A 38 -5.63 17.62 15.74
N CYS A 39 -5.23 16.50 15.12
CA CYS A 39 -5.71 16.10 13.79
C CYS A 39 -6.56 14.82 13.76
N GLY A 40 -6.66 14.09 14.87
CA GLY A 40 -7.43 12.85 14.97
C GLY A 40 -6.73 11.59 14.44
N LEU A 41 -5.46 11.68 14.02
CA LEU A 41 -4.72 10.51 13.56
C LEU A 41 -4.49 9.50 14.70
N VAL A 42 -4.75 8.23 14.40
CA VAL A 42 -4.38 7.09 15.24
C VAL A 42 -3.16 6.40 14.62
N GLN A 43 -2.10 6.19 15.40
CA GLN A 43 -0.87 5.54 14.94
C GLN A 43 -0.30 4.59 15.99
N THR A 44 0.64 3.75 15.55
CA THR A 44 1.43 2.85 16.39
C THR A 44 2.56 3.63 17.09
N ASP A 45 2.86 3.27 18.33
CA ASP A 45 3.91 3.90 19.14
C ASP A 45 4.62 2.88 20.05
N PRO A 46 5.94 2.62 19.87
CA PRO A 46 6.84 3.32 18.96
C PRO A 46 6.58 3.01 17.49
N MET A 47 6.83 4.00 16.63
CA MET A 47 6.96 3.73 15.20
C MET A 47 8.28 2.97 14.98
N PRO A 48 8.30 1.88 14.20
CA PRO A 48 9.54 1.22 13.87
C PRO A 48 10.48 2.17 13.11
N SER A 49 11.76 2.17 13.46
CA SER A 49 12.76 2.95 12.71
C SER A 49 12.91 2.41 11.28
N GLU A 50 13.45 3.23 10.37
CA GLU A 50 13.78 2.79 9.01
C GLU A 50 14.65 1.52 9.00
N ALA A 51 15.58 1.39 9.95
CA ALA A 51 16.43 0.20 10.07
C ALA A 51 15.62 -1.03 10.52
N GLN A 52 14.70 -0.88 11.48
CA GLN A 52 13.80 -1.95 11.92
C GLN A 52 12.83 -2.36 10.82
N MET A 53 12.32 -1.39 10.06
CA MET A 53 11.52 -1.65 8.87
C MET A 53 12.33 -2.36 7.81
N ALA A 54 13.50 -1.84 7.44
CA ALA A 54 14.36 -2.47 6.45
C ALA A 54 14.76 -3.90 6.83
N GLU A 55 15.03 -4.17 8.11
CA GLU A 55 15.32 -5.51 8.61
C GLU A 55 14.09 -6.42 8.55
N PHE A 56 12.91 -5.95 8.97
CA PHE A 56 11.65 -6.67 8.81
C PHE A 56 11.37 -6.96 7.32
N TYR A 57 11.63 -5.99 6.44
CA TYR A 57 11.49 -6.13 5.01
C TYR A 57 12.52 -7.12 4.42
N ARG A 58 13.76 -7.13 4.91
CA ARG A 58 14.82 -8.05 4.46
C ARG A 58 14.61 -9.48 4.95
N SER A 59 14.15 -9.66 6.19
CA SER A 59 14.08 -10.97 6.85
C SER A 59 12.74 -11.67 6.64
N GLU A 60 11.62 -10.98 6.88
CA GLU A 60 10.28 -11.57 6.90
C GLU A 60 9.47 -11.24 5.65
N TYR A 61 9.55 -10.01 5.14
CA TYR A 61 8.88 -9.64 3.90
C TYR A 61 9.51 -10.32 2.68
N ARG A 62 10.85 -10.37 2.54
CA ARG A 62 11.49 -11.17 1.46
C ARG A 62 11.11 -12.64 1.53
N LYS A 63 11.06 -13.26 2.71
CA LYS A 63 10.64 -14.66 2.84
C LYS A 63 9.19 -14.88 2.39
N ARG A 64 8.30 -13.91 2.64
CA ARG A 64 6.87 -14.04 2.35
C ARG A 64 6.51 -13.63 0.91
N TYR A 65 7.20 -12.64 0.36
CA TYR A 65 6.93 -12.03 -0.96
C TYR A 65 7.91 -12.42 -2.08
N LYS A 66 9.17 -12.83 -1.79
CA LYS A 66 10.06 -13.41 -2.82
C LYS A 66 9.90 -14.92 -3.00
N LYS A 67 9.44 -15.65 -1.98
CA LYS A 67 9.28 -17.12 -2.07
C LYS A 67 7.89 -17.59 -2.48
N THR A 68 6.94 -16.68 -2.71
CA THR A 68 5.67 -17.05 -3.36
C THR A 68 5.89 -16.86 -4.86
N PRO A 69 6.32 -17.89 -5.62
CA PRO A 69 6.66 -17.72 -7.03
C PRO A 69 5.46 -17.22 -7.85
N THR A 70 4.24 -17.46 -7.38
CA THR A 70 3.01 -17.02 -8.04
C THR A 70 1.89 -16.85 -7.02
N PRO A 71 1.11 -15.76 -7.07
CA PRO A 71 -0.09 -15.60 -6.25
C PRO A 71 -1.08 -16.75 -6.49
N PRO A 72 -1.71 -17.31 -5.44
CA PRO A 72 -2.76 -18.30 -5.61
C PRO A 72 -3.94 -17.73 -6.43
N MET A 73 -4.44 -18.46 -7.42
CA MET A 73 -5.53 -18.00 -8.28
C MET A 73 -6.75 -17.50 -7.49
N LYS A 74 -7.12 -18.18 -6.40
CA LYS A 74 -8.22 -17.74 -5.52
C LYS A 74 -8.02 -16.32 -4.95
N HIS A 75 -6.78 -15.90 -4.70
CA HIS A 75 -6.49 -14.54 -4.25
C HIS A 75 -6.70 -13.54 -5.38
N ILE A 76 -6.25 -13.88 -6.58
CA ILE A 76 -6.43 -13.07 -7.79
C ILE A 76 -7.91 -12.87 -8.08
N PHE A 77 -8.70 -13.95 -8.14
CA PHE A 77 -10.14 -13.86 -8.36
C PHE A 77 -10.83 -12.98 -7.30
N ARG A 78 -10.52 -13.21 -6.02
CA ARG A 78 -11.10 -12.41 -4.93
C ARG A 78 -10.69 -10.94 -5.01
N SER A 79 -9.45 -10.66 -5.41
CA SER A 79 -8.95 -9.29 -5.58
C SER A 79 -9.60 -8.62 -6.78
N GLY A 80 -9.67 -9.30 -7.92
CA GLY A 80 -10.35 -8.83 -9.13
C GLY A 80 -11.80 -8.44 -8.87
N HIS A 81 -12.55 -9.24 -8.11
CA HIS A 81 -13.91 -8.88 -7.70
C HIS A 81 -13.97 -7.58 -6.88
N ARG A 82 -13.03 -7.35 -5.97
CA ARG A 82 -12.94 -6.06 -5.25
C ARG A 82 -12.57 -4.91 -6.19
N CYS A 83 -11.71 -5.18 -7.17
CA CYS A 83 -11.29 -4.20 -8.15
C CYS A 83 -12.43 -3.75 -9.06
N LEU A 84 -13.41 -4.61 -9.35
CA LEU A 84 -14.63 -4.18 -10.04
C LEU A 84 -15.38 -3.10 -9.26
N ALA A 85 -15.55 -3.27 -7.95
CA ALA A 85 -16.19 -2.24 -7.12
C ALA A 85 -15.37 -0.94 -7.06
N ARG A 86 -14.03 -1.02 -7.10
CA ARG A 86 -13.15 0.15 -7.20
C ARG A 86 -13.31 0.85 -8.54
N LEU A 87 -13.37 0.08 -9.62
CA LEU A 87 -13.56 0.61 -10.98
C LEU A 87 -14.90 1.34 -11.10
N GLU A 88 -15.98 0.78 -10.57
CA GLU A 88 -17.29 1.46 -10.54
C GLU A 88 -17.23 2.82 -9.85
N LYS A 89 -16.49 2.92 -8.73
CA LYS A 89 -16.29 4.20 -8.03
C LYS A 89 -15.38 5.15 -8.80
N ALA A 90 -14.42 4.63 -9.56
CA ALA A 90 -13.49 5.43 -10.36
C ALA A 90 -14.12 5.95 -11.66
N LYS A 91 -15.17 5.29 -12.19
CA LYS A 91 -15.85 5.64 -13.46
C LYS A 91 -16.08 7.14 -13.70
N PRO A 92 -16.56 7.94 -12.72
CA PRO A 92 -16.80 9.37 -12.94
C PRO A 92 -15.52 10.20 -13.16
N HIS A 93 -14.36 9.64 -12.80
CA HIS A 93 -13.07 10.33 -12.78
C HIS A 93 -12.11 9.85 -13.88
N ILE A 94 -12.41 8.71 -14.52
CA ILE A 94 -11.57 8.13 -15.57
C ILE A 94 -12.14 8.43 -16.96
N LYS A 95 -11.24 8.67 -17.91
CA LYS A 95 -11.56 8.80 -19.34
C LYS A 95 -10.56 7.96 -20.14
N PRO A 96 -10.92 7.53 -21.36
CA PRO A 96 -9.97 6.90 -22.27
C PRO A 96 -8.70 7.74 -22.43
N ASP A 97 -7.59 7.04 -22.70
CA ASP A 97 -6.25 7.58 -22.92
C ASP A 97 -5.60 8.31 -21.72
N MET A 98 -6.24 8.30 -20.54
CA MET A 98 -5.63 8.84 -19.32
C MET A 98 -4.46 7.96 -18.85
N GLN A 99 -3.40 8.61 -18.37
CA GLN A 99 -2.22 8.00 -17.78
C GLN A 99 -2.47 7.69 -16.31
N VAL A 100 -2.46 6.40 -15.94
CA VAL A 100 -2.79 5.97 -14.57
C VAL A 100 -1.66 5.16 -13.95
N LEU A 101 -1.35 5.46 -12.69
CA LEU A 101 -0.45 4.66 -11.86
C LEU A 101 -1.22 4.06 -10.67
N ASP A 102 -1.17 2.73 -10.54
CA ASP A 102 -1.64 2.03 -9.34
C ASP A 102 -0.47 1.70 -8.41
N LEU A 103 -0.42 2.35 -7.25
CA LEU A 103 0.60 2.14 -6.22
C LEU A 103 0.23 0.91 -5.38
N GLY A 104 1.20 0.00 -5.19
CA GLY A 104 0.96 -1.26 -4.48
C GLY A 104 -0.04 -2.15 -5.23
N SER A 105 0.18 -2.31 -6.54
CA SER A 105 -0.79 -2.89 -7.48
C SER A 105 -1.00 -4.40 -7.33
N GLY A 106 -0.27 -5.07 -6.41
CA GLY A 106 -0.42 -6.49 -6.14
C GLY A 106 -0.19 -7.32 -7.41
N ALA A 107 -1.13 -8.19 -7.76
CA ALA A 107 -0.99 -9.06 -8.93
C ALA A 107 -1.47 -8.38 -10.22
N GLY A 108 -1.67 -7.06 -10.21
CA GLY A 108 -2.00 -6.25 -11.38
C GLY A 108 -3.47 -6.31 -11.78
N GLU A 109 -4.37 -6.83 -10.93
CA GLU A 109 -5.78 -7.01 -11.29
C GLU A 109 -6.49 -5.69 -11.61
N PHE A 110 -6.16 -4.62 -10.88
CA PHE A 110 -6.76 -3.31 -11.14
C PHE A 110 -6.14 -2.62 -12.35
N VAL A 111 -4.82 -2.72 -12.53
CA VAL A 111 -4.11 -2.24 -13.73
C VAL A 111 -4.71 -2.89 -14.99
N TYR A 112 -4.95 -4.20 -14.95
CA TYR A 112 -5.59 -4.93 -16.05
C TYR A 112 -6.99 -4.40 -16.35
N LEU A 113 -7.82 -4.20 -15.33
CA LEU A 113 -9.17 -3.69 -15.50
C LEU A 113 -9.21 -2.25 -16.04
N LEU A 114 -8.25 -1.40 -15.64
CA LEU A 114 -8.10 -0.05 -16.17
C LEU A 114 -7.66 -0.08 -17.63
N ALA A 115 -6.71 -0.95 -17.99
CA ALA A 115 -6.30 -1.16 -19.38
C ALA A 115 -7.47 -1.63 -20.27
N CYS A 116 -8.35 -2.50 -19.76
CA CYS A 116 -9.59 -2.90 -20.45
C CYS A 116 -10.62 -1.76 -20.63
N ARG A 117 -10.35 -0.56 -20.11
CA ARG A 117 -11.17 0.65 -20.26
C ARG A 117 -10.44 1.74 -21.04
N ASP A 118 -9.48 1.32 -21.87
CA ASP A 118 -8.68 2.17 -22.75
C ASP A 118 -7.84 3.20 -22.00
N LEU A 119 -7.46 2.91 -20.74
CA LEU A 119 -6.49 3.72 -20.00
C LEU A 119 -5.08 3.20 -20.19
N HIS A 120 -4.12 4.11 -20.17
CA HIS A 120 -2.69 3.79 -20.13
C HIS A 120 -2.26 3.54 -18.68
N ALA A 121 -2.62 2.36 -18.18
CA ALA A 121 -2.41 1.96 -16.80
C ALA A 121 -1.07 1.23 -16.60
N GLN A 122 -0.33 1.65 -15.58
CA GLN A 122 0.85 0.97 -15.07
C GLN A 122 0.74 0.77 -13.56
N GLY A 123 1.45 -0.21 -13.01
CA GLY A 123 1.49 -0.44 -11.56
C GLY A 123 2.91 -0.52 -10.99
N VAL A 124 3.02 -0.31 -9.67
CA VAL A 124 4.27 -0.51 -8.92
C VAL A 124 4.00 -1.52 -7.80
N GLU A 125 4.77 -2.60 -7.78
CA GLU A 125 4.66 -3.66 -6.77
C GLU A 125 6.05 -4.20 -6.40
N PRO A 126 6.48 -4.12 -5.13
CA PRO A 126 7.80 -4.64 -4.70
C PRO A 126 7.94 -6.17 -4.77
N SER A 127 6.86 -6.95 -4.79
CA SER A 127 6.91 -8.41 -4.85
C SER A 127 7.23 -8.94 -6.25
N GLU A 128 8.38 -9.60 -6.38
CA GLU A 128 8.78 -10.32 -7.61
C GLU A 128 7.73 -11.34 -8.08
N GLY A 129 7.09 -12.07 -7.15
CA GLY A 129 6.10 -13.09 -7.50
C GLY A 129 4.78 -12.51 -8.01
N TYR A 130 4.28 -11.43 -7.38
CA TYR A 130 3.02 -10.80 -7.79
C TYR A 130 3.22 -9.94 -9.05
N GLY A 131 4.28 -9.10 -9.08
CA GLY A 131 4.61 -8.31 -10.25
C GLY A 131 4.99 -9.16 -11.46
N GLY A 132 5.74 -10.25 -11.26
CA GLY A 132 6.08 -11.19 -12.32
C GLY A 132 4.86 -11.94 -12.87
N PHE A 133 3.88 -12.27 -12.02
CA PHE A 133 2.59 -12.79 -12.49
C PHE A 133 1.83 -11.76 -13.32
N ALA A 134 1.75 -10.51 -12.86
CA ALA A 134 1.06 -9.44 -13.57
C ALA A 134 1.64 -9.24 -14.99
N GLN A 135 2.97 -9.17 -15.12
CA GLN A 135 3.65 -9.07 -16.41
C GLN A 135 3.44 -10.30 -17.30
N SER A 136 3.66 -11.50 -16.76
CA SER A 136 3.68 -12.73 -17.58
C SER A 136 2.32 -13.35 -17.87
N LYS A 137 1.31 -13.12 -17.02
CA LYS A 137 -0.03 -13.74 -17.13
C LYS A 137 -1.13 -12.75 -17.48
N LEU A 138 -1.06 -11.52 -16.98
CA LEU A 138 -2.04 -10.49 -17.34
C LEU A 138 -1.54 -9.58 -18.47
N GLY A 139 -0.24 -9.55 -18.74
CA GLY A 139 0.34 -8.74 -19.82
C GLY A 139 0.30 -7.24 -19.54
N VAL A 140 0.26 -6.84 -18.27
CA VAL A 140 0.14 -5.43 -17.87
C VAL A 140 1.50 -4.79 -17.57
N ASP A 141 1.58 -3.47 -17.75
CA ASP A 141 2.79 -2.69 -17.44
C ASP A 141 2.97 -2.56 -15.92
N MET A 142 4.12 -3.00 -15.43
CA MET A 142 4.41 -3.15 -14.01
C MET A 142 5.89 -2.90 -13.74
N GLN A 143 6.17 -2.06 -12.74
CA GLN A 143 7.49 -1.90 -12.17
C GLN A 143 7.59 -2.76 -10.90
N ILE A 144 8.51 -3.72 -10.91
CA ILE A 144 8.78 -4.56 -9.74
C ILE A 144 9.77 -3.84 -8.83
N ALA A 145 9.26 -2.94 -8.00
CA ALA A 145 10.06 -2.07 -7.14
C ALA A 145 9.25 -1.56 -5.94
N PRO A 146 9.91 -1.18 -4.84
CA PRO A 146 9.27 -0.36 -3.82
C PRO A 146 8.91 1.02 -4.38
N ILE A 147 7.90 1.68 -3.81
CA ILE A 147 7.31 2.91 -4.36
C ILE A 147 8.34 4.04 -4.45
N GLU A 148 9.25 4.12 -3.48
CA GLU A 148 10.34 5.10 -3.39
C GLU A 148 11.35 4.96 -4.54
N GLN A 149 11.36 3.82 -5.22
CA GLN A 149 12.23 3.53 -6.36
C GLN A 149 11.47 3.47 -7.69
N ALA A 150 10.17 3.76 -7.69
CA ALA A 150 9.37 3.82 -8.90
C ALA A 150 9.90 4.91 -9.84
N LYS A 151 10.11 4.55 -11.10
CA LYS A 151 10.60 5.48 -12.12
C LYS A 151 9.40 6.06 -12.86
N ILE A 152 8.96 7.23 -12.40
CA ILE A 152 7.80 7.93 -12.97
C ILE A 152 8.25 9.30 -13.49
N LYS A 153 7.85 9.64 -14.70
CA LYS A 153 8.15 10.96 -15.29
C LYS A 153 7.31 12.03 -14.56
N ALA A 154 7.94 13.15 -14.23
CA ALA A 154 7.22 14.28 -13.63
C ALA A 154 6.10 14.78 -14.57
N ASN A 155 4.94 15.13 -13.99
CA ASN A 155 3.77 15.63 -14.72
C ASN A 155 3.28 14.71 -15.86
N SER A 156 3.43 13.39 -15.72
CA SER A 156 3.04 12.42 -16.75
C SER A 156 1.81 11.59 -16.42
N LEU A 157 1.17 11.83 -15.27
CA LEU A 157 0.04 11.04 -14.78
C LEU A 157 -1.18 11.93 -14.61
N ASP A 158 -2.33 11.44 -15.03
CA ASP A 158 -3.63 12.05 -14.77
C ASP A 158 -4.21 11.55 -13.44
N ILE A 159 -3.98 10.27 -13.12
CA ILE A 159 -4.56 9.61 -11.94
C ILE A 159 -3.51 8.75 -11.24
N ILE A 160 -3.51 8.81 -9.91
CA ILE A 160 -2.81 7.87 -9.04
C ILE A 160 -3.84 7.17 -8.16
N THR A 161 -3.81 5.84 -8.14
CA THR A 161 -4.61 5.04 -7.22
C THR A 161 -3.72 4.37 -6.19
N ALA A 162 -4.22 4.27 -4.95
CA ALA A 162 -3.52 3.63 -3.85
C ALA A 162 -4.57 2.94 -2.97
N HIS A 163 -4.46 1.61 -2.83
CA HIS A 163 -5.44 0.83 -2.09
C HIS A 163 -4.75 -0.06 -1.06
N HIS A 164 -4.95 0.26 0.22
CA HIS A 164 -4.25 -0.38 1.33
C HIS A 164 -2.73 -0.19 1.29
N VAL A 165 -2.29 1.04 1.03
CA VAL A 165 -0.89 1.40 0.84
C VAL A 165 -0.51 2.56 1.73
N ILE A 166 -1.29 3.65 1.71
CA ILE A 166 -0.97 4.89 2.44
C ILE A 166 -0.83 4.63 3.94
N GLU A 167 -1.62 3.70 4.51
CA GLU A 167 -1.51 3.32 5.92
C GLU A 167 -0.21 2.60 6.30
N HIS A 168 0.59 2.22 5.30
CA HIS A 168 1.89 1.57 5.46
C HIS A 168 3.05 2.51 5.13
N MET A 169 2.77 3.75 4.75
CA MET A 169 3.79 4.76 4.46
C MET A 169 4.07 5.58 5.71
N VAL A 170 5.36 5.80 5.99
CA VAL A 170 5.88 6.61 7.10
C VAL A 170 7.01 7.49 6.61
#